data_AF-A0A955I2S2-F1
#
_entry.id   AF-A0A955I2S2-F1
#
_cell.length_a   1.000
_cell.length_b   1.000
_cell.length_c   1.000
_cell.angle_alpha   90.00
_cell.angle_beta   90.00
_cell.angle_gamma   90.00
#
_symmetry.space_group_name_H-M   'P 1'
#
loop_
_entity.id
_entity.type
_entity.pdbx_description
1 polymer ?
#
loop_
_entity_poly.entity_id
_entity_poly.type
_entity_poly.pdbx_seq_one_letter_code
_entity_poly.pdbx_strand_id
1 'polypeptide(L)' 'MYFLPDVYSECEQCHGTRYNQETLEVTFKGKNIADILSMTVEDALTFFTAFPRISRVLQVLFDVGL' A
#
# COMPACT_ATOMS: atom_id res chain seq x y z
N MET A 1 32.93 15.48 7.83
CA MET A 1 31.86 15.95 6.93
C MET A 1 31.59 14.79 5.98
N TYR A 2 30.44 14.11 6.11
CA TYR A 2 30.09 13.05 5.16
C TYR A 2 29.77 13.71 3.81
N PHE A 3 30.45 13.24 2.76
CA PHE A 3 30.55 13.89 1.44
C PHE A 3 29.60 13.28 0.40
N LEU A 4 28.86 12.22 0.78
CA LEU A 4 27.96 11.48 -0.11
C LEU A 4 26.50 11.76 0.26
N PRO A 5 25.60 11.78 -0.74
CA PRO A 5 24.17 11.88 -0.49
C PRO A 5 23.66 10.64 0.27
N ASP A 6 22.62 10.83 1.08
CA ASP A 6 21.98 9.73 1.80
C ASP A 6 21.41 8.69 0.82
N VAL A 7 21.67 7.42 1.13
CA VAL A 7 21.15 6.28 0.36
C VAL A 7 20.09 5.58 1.19
N TYR A 8 18.91 5.38 0.60
CA TYR A 8 17.86 4.59 1.20
C TYR A 8 18.12 3.12 0.88
N SER A 9 18.29 2.29 1.91
CA SER A 9 18.28 0.84 1.79
C SER A 9 16.96 0.28 2.31
N GLU A 10 16.61 -0.91 1.84
CA GLU A 10 15.48 -1.64 2.39
C GLU A 10 15.73 -2.01 3.85
N CYS A 11 14.67 -2.01 4.66
CA CYS A 11 14.76 -2.44 6.05
C CYS A 11 14.85 -3.97 6.12
N GLU A 12 15.89 -4.50 6.76
CA GLU A 12 16.10 -5.96 6.92
C GLU A 12 15.05 -6.64 7.81
N GLN A 13 14.31 -5.90 8.64
CA GLN A 13 13.31 -6.46 9.54
C GLN A 13 11.93 -6.59 8.90
N CYS A 14 11.48 -5.54 8.21
CA CYS A 14 10.13 -5.51 7.63
C CYS A 14 10.13 -5.73 6.12
N HIS A 15 11.29 -5.81 5.47
CA HIS A 15 11.43 -6.00 4.02
C HIS A 15 10.54 -5.03 3.23
N GLY A 16 10.60 -3.76 3.60
CA GLY A 16 9.85 -2.67 2.94
C GLY A 16 8.36 -2.60 3.28
N THR A 17 7.79 -3.54 4.03
CA THR A 17 6.34 -3.55 4.37
C THR A 17 5.95 -2.45 5.36
N ARG A 18 6.88 -1.95 6.18
CA ARG A 18 6.70 -0.88 7.18
C ARG A 18 5.80 -1.26 8.38
N TYR A 19 5.48 -2.54 8.55
CA TYR A 19 4.69 -3.04 9.67
C TYR A 19 5.43 -4.16 10.41
N ASN A 20 5.08 -4.39 11.67
CA ASN A 20 5.51 -5.56 12.43
C ASN A 20 4.69 -6.80 12.04
N GLN A 21 5.17 -7.97 12.44
CA GLN A 21 4.54 -9.24 12.09
C GLN A 21 3.11 -9.34 12.63
N GLU A 22 2.86 -8.90 13.86
CA GLU A 22 1.53 -8.97 14.47
C GLU A 22 0.49 -8.14 13.71
N THR A 23 0.89 -7.01 13.12
CA THR A 23 -0.01 -6.20 12.27
C THR A 23 -0.30 -6.89 10.94
N LEU A 24 0.69 -7.59 10.35
CA LEU A 24 0.54 -8.27 9.07
C LEU A 24 -0.32 -9.55 9.15
N GLU A 25 -0.57 -10.07 10.34
CA GLU A 25 -1.50 -11.18 10.57
C GLU A 25 -2.97 -10.77 10.38
N VAL A 26 -3.28 -9.47 10.53
CA VAL A 26 -4.65 -8.97 10.32
C VAL A 26 -4.92 -8.88 8.82
N THR A 27 -5.91 -9.63 8.38
CA THR A 27 -6.29 -9.68 6.96
C THR A 27 -7.71 -9.23 6.72
N PHE A 28 -7.91 -8.59 5.58
CA PHE A 28 -9.21 -8.24 5.03
C PHE A 28 -9.33 -8.87 3.63
N LYS A 29 -10.35 -9.70 3.42
CA LYS A 29 -10.52 -10.50 2.17
C LYS A 29 -9.24 -11.25 1.77
N GLY A 30 -8.51 -11.79 2.75
CA GLY A 30 -7.28 -12.56 2.52
C GLY A 30 -6.03 -11.74 2.21
N LYS A 31 -6.06 -10.42 2.42
CA LYS A 31 -4.92 -9.52 2.21
C LYS A 31 -4.64 -8.68 3.45
N ASN A 32 -3.38 -8.52 3.82
CA ASN A 32 -2.98 -7.64 4.91
C ASN A 32 -2.85 -6.19 4.42
N ILE A 33 -2.52 -5.27 5.33
CA ILE A 33 -2.41 -3.83 4.99
C ILE A 33 -1.25 -3.54 4.02
N ALA A 34 -0.13 -4.25 4.10
CA ALA A 34 0.97 -4.09 3.16
C ALA A 34 0.55 -4.54 1.75
N ASP A 35 -0.16 -5.67 1.63
CA ASP A 35 -0.70 -6.14 0.36
C ASP A 35 -1.65 -5.13 -0.28
N ILE A 36 -2.48 -4.47 0.53
CA ILE A 36 -3.41 -3.43 0.07
C ILE A 36 -2.64 -2.20 -0.42
N LEU A 37 -1.61 -1.76 0.30
CA LEU A 37 -0.78 -0.61 -0.09
C LEU A 37 0.11 -0.90 -1.30
N SER A 38 0.35 -2.17 -1.63
CA SER A 38 1.07 -2.60 -2.84
C SER A 38 0.17 -2.75 -4.07
N MET A 39 -1.15 -2.58 -3.95
CA MET A 39 -2.06 -2.64 -5.10
C MET A 39 -1.93 -1.43 -6.02
N THR A 40 -2.21 -1.65 -7.31
CA THR A 40 -2.50 -0.56 -8.23
C THR A 40 -3.83 0.11 -7.88
N VAL A 41 -4.04 1.33 -8.37
CA VAL A 41 -5.32 2.04 -8.16
C VAL A 41 -6.48 1.24 -8.77
N GLU A 42 -6.28 0.63 -9.95
CA GLU A 42 -7.28 -0.21 -10.63
C GLU A 42 -7.68 -1.44 -9.81
N ASP A 43 -6.68 -2.17 -9.29
CA ASP A 43 -6.93 -3.34 -8.43
C ASP A 43 -7.63 -2.93 -7.14
N ALA A 44 -7.18 -1.85 -6.51
CA ALA A 44 -7.77 -1.32 -5.29
C ALA A 44 -9.23 -0.87 -5.52
N LEU A 45 -9.52 -0.24 -6.67
CA LEU A 45 -10.86 0.19 -7.04
C LEU A 45 -11.82 -1.00 -7.10
N THR A 46 -11.39 -2.10 -7.73
CA THR A 46 -12.13 -3.36 -7.81
C THR A 46 -12.29 -4.01 -6.43
N PHE A 47 -11.22 -4.04 -5.64
CA PHE A 47 -11.19 -4.65 -4.30
C PHE A 47 -12.14 -3.97 -3.30
N PHE A 48 -12.23 -2.63 -3.37
CA PHE A 48 -13.04 -1.79 -2.48
C PHE A 48 -14.42 -1.41 -3.03
N THR A 49 -14.89 -2.01 -4.12
CA THR A 49 -16.23 -1.76 -4.73
C THR A 49 -17.41 -1.70 -3.73
N ALA A 50 -17.37 -2.50 -2.67
CA ALA A 50 -18.39 -2.51 -1.61
C ALA A 50 -18.31 -1.33 -0.61
N PHE A 51 -17.32 -0.45 -0.73
CA PHE A 51 -17.04 0.66 0.18
C PHE A 51 -17.08 2.01 -0.56
N PRO A 52 -18.26 2.64 -0.72
CA PRO A 52 -18.45 3.81 -1.58
C PRO A 52 -17.54 5.00 -1.24
N ARG A 53 -17.20 5.20 0.03
CA ARG A 53 -16.29 6.27 0.46
C ARG A 53 -14.87 6.09 -0.09
N ILE A 54 -14.38 4.86 -0.12
CA ILE A 54 -13.03 4.54 -0.61
C ILE A 54 -13.04 4.54 -2.14
N SER A 55 -14.00 3.85 -2.75
CA SER A 55 -14.14 3.79 -4.21
C SER A 55 -14.24 5.17 -4.85
N ARG A 56 -14.95 6.13 -4.22
CA ARG A 56 -15.05 7.50 -4.75
C ARG A 56 -13.70 8.19 -4.89
N VAL A 57 -12.78 7.98 -3.93
CA VAL A 57 -11.44 8.59 -3.99
C VAL A 57 -10.57 7.87 -5.02
N LEU A 58 -10.61 6.53 -5.02
CA LEU A 58 -9.86 5.73 -5.99
C LEU A 58 -10.32 5.99 -7.43
N GLN A 59 -11.62 6.20 -7.66
CA GLN A 59 -12.17 6.52 -8.97
C GLN A 59 -11.57 7.81 -9.52
N VAL A 60 -11.42 8.85 -8.69
CA VAL A 60 -10.80 10.12 -9.14
C VAL A 60 -9.35 9.92 -9.57
N LEU A 61 -8.59 9.08 -8.84
CA LEU A 61 -7.21 8.76 -9.20
C LEU A 61 -7.17 8.00 -10.54
N PHE A 62 -8.06 7.02 -10.71
CA PHE A 62 -8.19 6.26 -11.94
C PHE A 62 -8.61 7.15 -13.14
N ASP A 63 -9.56 8.05 -12.94
CA ASP A 63 -10.09 8.95 -13.98
C ASP A 63 -9.04 9.91 -14.54
N VAL A 64 -8.01 10.27 -13.74
CA VAL A 64 -6.88 11.10 -14.19
C VAL A 64 -5.72 10.28 -14.78
N GLY A 65 -5.86 8.96 -14.86
CA GLY A 65 -4.90 8.05 -15.48
C GLY A 65 -3.74 7.60 -14.58
N LEU A 66 -3.94 7.57 -13.25
CA LEU A 66 -2.99 7.00 -12.29
C LEU A 66 -3.21 5.50 -12.05
#